data_AF-A0A818YEP1-F1
#
_entry.id   AF-A0A818YEP1-F1
#
_cell.length_a   1.000
_cell.length_b   1.000
_cell.length_c   1.000
_cell.angle_alpha   90.00
_cell.angle_beta   90.00
_cell.angle_gamma   90.00
#
_symmetry.space_group_name_H-M   'P 1'
#
loop_
_entity.id
_entity.type
_entity.pdbx_description
1 polymer ?
#
loop_
_entity_poly.entity_id
_entity_poly.type
_entity_poly.pdbx_seq_one_letter_code
_entity_poly.pdbx_strand_id
1 'polypeptide(L)'
;MVTGSLREPLVDPTRTIPAGKVNIGAFCTYAEGYKAENEMIDYQAIPLNKTQDFGVHYKKYYPLEASFFKSSLDKRLLEHLWNRYCYINIVKKCRLLADQINHVVNKLQQAKRHLGRTSFRPLLEQDRKQDDILAKAVKDSTETAIEVINSFMSQLIKQRLFN
;
A
#
# COMPACT_ATOMS: atom_id res chain seq x y z
N MET A 1 -39.99 -12.28 -3.16
CA MET A 1 -38.77 -11.57 -3.60
C MET A 1 -38.01 -11.20 -2.34
N VAL A 2 -36.94 -11.93 -2.03
CA VAL A 2 -36.14 -11.69 -0.81
C VAL A 2 -35.19 -10.55 -1.14
N THR A 3 -35.46 -9.34 -0.62
CA THR A 3 -34.49 -8.25 -0.61
C THR A 3 -33.38 -8.63 0.37
N GLY A 4 -32.42 -9.41 -0.12
CA GLY A 4 -31.25 -9.83 0.64
C GLY A 4 -30.45 -8.60 1.08
N SER A 5 -30.18 -8.50 2.38
CA SER A 5 -29.34 -7.46 2.97
C SER A 5 -28.02 -7.34 2.20
N LEU A 6 -27.77 -6.18 1.59
CA LEU A 6 -26.57 -5.91 0.81
C LEU A 6 -25.35 -5.89 1.74
N ARG A 7 -24.41 -6.82 1.50
CA ARG A 7 -23.13 -6.89 2.21
C ARG A 7 -22.05 -6.35 1.30
N GLU A 8 -21.32 -5.35 1.77
CA GLU A 8 -20.28 -4.69 0.98
C GLU A 8 -18.90 -4.98 1.60
N PRO A 9 -18.00 -5.66 0.86
CA PRO A 9 -16.62 -5.85 1.28
C PRO A 9 -15.78 -4.61 0.97
N LEU A 10 -14.92 -4.23 1.90
CA LEU A 10 -13.94 -3.15 1.75
C LEU A 10 -12.53 -3.69 1.97
N VAL A 11 -11.67 -3.42 1.00
CA VAL A 11 -10.25 -3.78 1.04
C VAL A 11 -9.44 -2.51 0.88
N ASP A 12 -8.51 -2.25 1.80
CA ASP A 12 -7.58 -1.13 1.68
C ASP A 12 -6.18 -1.64 1.28
N PRO A 13 -5.81 -1.58 -0.01
CA PRO A 13 -4.49 -2.02 -0.46
C PRO A 13 -3.36 -1.13 0.06
N THR A 14 -3.61 0.16 0.29
CA THR A 14 -2.58 1.11 0.73
C THR A 14 -2.16 0.89 2.18
N ARG A 15 -3.08 0.43 3.03
CA ARG A 15 -2.76 0.02 4.41
C ARG A 15 -2.30 -1.44 4.50
N THR A 16 -2.74 -2.30 3.58
CA THR A 16 -2.40 -3.74 3.57
C THR A 16 -0.92 -3.98 3.29
N ILE A 17 -0.34 -3.29 2.30
CA ILE A 17 1.06 -3.48 1.90
C ILE A 17 2.05 -3.21 3.05
N PRO A 18 2.03 -2.04 3.74
CA PRO A 18 2.97 -1.76 4.81
C PRO A 18 2.70 -2.56 6.09
N ALA A 19 1.46 -2.96 6.36
CA ALA A 19 1.10 -3.71 7.56
C ALA A 19 1.44 -5.21 7.47
N GLY A 20 1.69 -5.74 6.27
CA GLY A 20 1.93 -7.17 6.04
C GLY A 20 0.73 -8.07 6.34
N LYS A 21 -0.43 -7.47 6.62
CA LYS A 21 -1.71 -8.16 6.91
C LYS A 21 -2.80 -7.51 6.07
N VAL A 22 -3.64 -8.35 5.47
CA VAL A 22 -4.80 -7.89 4.68
C VAL A 22 -5.74 -7.11 5.59
N ASN A 23 -5.90 -5.82 5.30
CA ASN A 23 -6.88 -4.97 5.96
C ASN A 23 -8.21 -5.07 5.19
N ILE A 24 -9.07 -5.98 5.65
CA ILE A 24 -10.40 -6.23 5.09
C ILE A 24 -11.45 -5.96 6.16
N GLY A 25 -12.52 -5.28 5.75
CA GLY A 25 -13.74 -5.14 6.53
C GLY A 25 -14.94 -5.52 5.66
N ALA A 26 -16.02 -5.92 6.30
CA ALA A 26 -17.32 -6.05 5.65
C ALA A 26 -18.32 -5.19 6.43
N PHE A 27 -19.26 -4.57 5.73
CA PHE A 27 -20.35 -3.84 6.36
C PHE A 27 -21.67 -4.20 5.70
N CYS A 28 -22.73 -4.10 6.50
CA CYS A 28 -24.10 -4.21 6.04
C CYS A 28 -24.83 -2.92 6.39
N THR A 29 -25.71 -2.50 5.49
CA THR A 29 -26.60 -1.37 5.75
C THR A 29 -27.84 -1.81 6.52
N TYR A 30 -28.31 -0.95 7.40
CA TYR A 30 -29.60 -1.14 8.05
C TYR A 30 -30.74 -0.95 7.05
N ALA A 31 -31.89 -1.60 7.31
CA ALA A 31 -33.09 -1.42 6.49
C ALA A 31 -33.58 0.03 6.54
N GLU A 32 -34.21 0.48 5.45
CA GLU A 32 -34.69 1.84 5.30
C GLU A 32 -35.73 2.17 6.38
N GLY A 33 -35.40 3.12 7.27
CA GLY A 33 -36.23 3.50 8.42
C GLY A 33 -35.81 2.94 9.78
N TYR A 34 -34.82 2.04 9.85
CA TYR A 34 -34.28 1.54 11.11
C TYR A 34 -33.17 2.47 11.65
N LYS A 35 -33.34 2.97 12.88
CA LYS A 35 -32.29 3.71 13.61
C LYS A 35 -31.62 2.76 14.60
N ALA A 36 -30.33 2.50 14.40
CA ALA A 36 -29.54 1.70 15.33
C ALA A 36 -29.47 2.38 16.71
N GLU A 37 -29.73 1.61 17.77
CA GLU A 37 -29.35 1.98 19.13
C GLU A 37 -27.83 2.03 19.25
N ASN A 38 -27.37 2.88 20.16
CA ASN A 38 -26.07 3.52 20.18
C ASN A 38 -24.91 2.54 20.46
N GLU A 39 -24.58 1.65 19.53
CA GLU A 39 -23.39 0.81 19.61
C GLU A 39 -22.15 1.65 19.28
N MET A 40 -21.19 1.67 20.21
CA MET A 40 -19.89 2.31 20.04
C MET A 40 -19.11 1.57 18.94
N ILE A 41 -19.13 2.09 17.72
CA ILE A 41 -18.29 1.59 16.63
C ILE A 41 -16.84 1.94 16.96
N ASP A 42 -15.98 0.93 16.96
CA ASP A 42 -14.55 1.08 17.26
C ASP A 42 -13.89 2.02 16.23
N TYR A 43 -13.41 3.18 16.71
CA TYR A 43 -12.92 4.25 15.84
C TYR A 43 -11.59 3.85 15.18
N GLN A 44 -11.61 3.55 13.88
CA GLN A 44 -10.38 3.51 13.09
C GLN A 44 -9.90 4.92 12.77
N ALA A 45 -8.58 5.11 12.66
CA ALA A 45 -7.98 6.38 12.27
C ALA A 45 -8.39 6.75 10.82
N ILE A 46 -9.36 7.65 10.69
CA ILE A 46 -9.87 8.15 9.41
C ILE A 46 -9.07 9.40 9.02
N PRO A 47 -8.56 9.48 7.77
CA PRO A 47 -7.92 10.69 7.26
C PRO A 47 -8.86 11.91 7.33
N LEU A 48 -8.32 13.07 7.73
CA LEU A 48 -9.06 14.34 7.94
C LEU A 48 -9.97 14.72 6.76
N ASN A 49 -9.56 14.42 5.53
CA ASN A 49 -10.31 14.71 4.31
C ASN A 49 -11.63 13.94 4.18
N LYS A 50 -11.84 12.88 4.97
CA LYS A 50 -13.06 12.06 4.93
C LYS A 50 -13.89 12.17 6.22
N THR A 51 -13.37 12.79 7.28
CA THR A 51 -14.01 12.84 8.60
C THR A 51 -15.43 13.41 8.57
N GLN A 52 -15.71 14.40 7.72
CA GLN A 52 -17.04 15.02 7.62
C GLN A 52 -18.09 14.07 7.05
N ASP A 53 -17.72 13.25 6.06
CA ASP A 53 -18.64 12.31 5.40
C ASP A 53 -18.88 11.05 6.26
N PHE A 54 -17.82 10.57 6.92
CA PHE A 54 -17.94 9.48 7.90
C PHE A 54 -18.89 9.83 9.05
N GLY A 55 -18.87 11.07 9.56
CA GLY A 55 -19.75 11.51 10.64
C GLY A 55 -21.25 11.53 10.30
N VAL A 56 -21.61 11.65 9.03
CA VAL A 56 -23.02 11.68 8.58
C VAL A 56 -23.56 10.28 8.31
N HIS A 57 -22.70 9.37 7.82
CA HIS A 57 -23.11 8.06 7.35
C HIS A 57 -22.82 6.90 8.33
N TYR A 58 -22.03 7.10 9.39
CA TYR A 58 -21.64 6.00 10.29
C TYR A 58 -22.81 5.23 10.94
N LYS A 59 -23.97 5.87 11.13
CA LYS A 59 -25.16 5.23 11.72
C LYS A 59 -25.96 4.36 10.73
N LYS A 60 -25.61 4.38 9.44
CA LYS A 60 -26.37 3.67 8.40
C LYS A 60 -25.86 2.25 8.15
N TYR A 61 -24.70 1.90 8.69
CA TYR A 61 -24.08 0.60 8.50
C TYR A 61 -23.46 0.08 9.80
N TYR A 62 -23.35 -1.24 9.92
CA TYR A 62 -22.65 -1.91 11.02
C TYR A 62 -21.52 -2.79 10.47
N PRO A 63 -20.39 -2.90 11.21
CA PRO A 63 -19.30 -3.77 10.81
C PRO A 63 -19.70 -5.24 10.99
N LEU A 64 -19.29 -6.08 10.05
CA LEU A 64 -19.36 -7.54 10.15
C LEU A 64 -17.96 -8.09 10.36
N GLU A 65 -17.87 -9.13 11.19
CA GLU A 65 -16.64 -9.89 11.34
C GLU A 65 -16.36 -10.69 10.07
N ALA A 66 -15.22 -10.41 9.43
CA ALA A 66 -14.75 -11.14 8.27
C ALA A 66 -13.92 -12.34 8.74
N SER A 67 -14.37 -13.55 8.40
CA SER A 67 -13.61 -14.77 8.60
C SER A 67 -13.01 -15.27 7.28
N PHE A 68 -11.84 -15.88 7.36
CA PHE A 68 -11.19 -16.49 6.20
C PHE A 68 -11.36 -18.00 6.25
N PHE A 69 -11.79 -18.55 5.13
CA PHE A 69 -11.84 -19.99 4.93
C PHE A 69 -10.94 -20.37 3.76
N LYS A 70 -10.24 -21.50 3.89
CA LYS A 70 -9.47 -22.12 2.83
C LYS A 70 -9.96 -23.54 2.62
N SER A 71 -10.37 -23.88 1.39
CA SER A 71 -10.74 -25.25 1.05
C SER A 71 -9.50 -26.14 1.02
N SER A 72 -9.69 -27.46 1.19
CA SER A 72 -8.61 -28.44 1.07
C SER A 72 -8.01 -28.47 -0.35
N LEU A 73 -8.84 -28.24 -1.37
CA LEU A 73 -8.41 -28.11 -2.76
C LEU A 73 -7.64 -26.81 -2.98
N ASP A 74 -8.14 -25.68 -2.48
CA ASP A 74 -7.48 -24.37 -2.62
C ASP A 74 -6.10 -24.39 -1.97
N LYS A 75 -5.97 -25.05 -0.81
CA LYS A 75 -4.68 -25.22 -0.14
C LYS A 75 -3.67 -25.93 -1.05
N ARG A 76 -4.06 -27.06 -1.65
CA ARG A 76 -3.21 -27.83 -2.57
C ARG A 76 -2.84 -27.01 -3.81
N LEU A 77 -3.82 -26.32 -4.39
CA LEU A 77 -3.58 -25.46 -5.56
C LEU A 77 -2.61 -24.32 -5.22
N LEU A 78 -2.79 -23.68 -4.07
CA LEU A 78 -1.94 -22.58 -3.63
C LEU A 78 -0.52 -23.05 -3.35
N GLU A 79 -0.33 -24.24 -2.77
CA GLU A 79 1.00 -24.85 -2.59
C GLU A 79 1.72 -25.10 -3.93
N HIS A 80 1.01 -25.64 -4.94
CA HIS A 80 1.59 -25.84 -6.27
C HIS A 80 1.87 -24.52 -7.00
N LEU A 81 0.95 -23.55 -6.92
CA LEU A 81 1.14 -22.22 -7.50
C LEU A 81 2.29 -21.48 -6.82
N TRP A 82 2.42 -21.60 -5.51
CA TRP A 82 3.49 -20.97 -4.74
C TRP A 82 4.86 -21.40 -5.25
N ASN A 83 5.06 -22.71 -5.41
CA ASN A 83 6.32 -23.25 -5.93
C ASN A 83 6.67 -22.72 -7.34
N ARG A 84 5.66 -22.49 -8.19
CA ARG A 84 5.87 -21.97 -9.56
C ARG A 84 5.98 -20.43 -9.60
N TYR A 85 5.24 -19.73 -8.75
CA TYR A 85 5.12 -18.27 -8.75
C TYR A 85 6.25 -17.59 -7.97
N CYS A 86 6.77 -18.21 -6.90
CA CYS A 86 7.96 -17.72 -6.19
C CYS A 86 9.16 -17.56 -7.13
N TYR A 87 9.37 -18.52 -8.04
CA TYR A 87 10.41 -18.43 -9.08
C TYR A 87 10.18 -17.26 -10.04
N ILE A 88 8.93 -17.06 -10.49
CA ILE A 88 8.57 -15.99 -11.43
C ILE A 88 8.66 -14.60 -10.77
N ASN A 89 8.31 -14.45 -9.50
CA ASN A 89 8.39 -13.18 -8.77
C ASN A 89 9.83 -12.72 -8.58
N ILE A 90 10.75 -13.64 -8.30
CA ILE A 90 12.18 -13.36 -8.23
C ILE A 90 12.68 -12.81 -9.58
N VAL A 91 12.25 -13.41 -10.70
CA VAL A 91 12.70 -13.02 -12.04
C VAL A 91 12.03 -11.72 -12.53
N LYS A 92 10.75 -11.50 -12.24
CA LYS A 92 10.01 -10.30 -12.68
C LYS A 92 10.46 -9.02 -11.96
N LYS A 93 10.96 -9.11 -10.73
CA LYS A 93 11.42 -7.94 -9.97
C LYS A 93 12.63 -7.25 -10.64
N CYS A 94 13.41 -7.94 -11.47
CA CYS A 94 14.55 -7.34 -12.19
C CYS A 94 14.17 -6.26 -13.22
N ARG A 95 12.99 -6.32 -13.86
CA ARG A 95 12.64 -5.40 -14.95
C ARG A 95 12.12 -4.03 -14.46
N LEU A 96 11.60 -3.97 -13.23
CA LEU A 96 11.09 -2.74 -12.62
C LEU A 96 12.21 -1.82 -12.12
N LEU A 97 13.42 -2.36 -11.94
CA LEU A 97 14.57 -1.62 -11.40
C LEU A 97 15.04 -0.49 -12.32
N ALA A 98 15.00 -0.69 -13.64
CA ALA A 98 15.47 0.32 -14.60
C ALA A 98 14.61 1.60 -14.55
N ASP A 99 13.28 1.43 -14.48
CA ASP A 99 12.35 2.55 -14.40
C ASP A 99 12.42 3.27 -13.04
N GLN A 100 12.59 2.52 -11.95
CA GLN A 100 12.80 3.09 -10.61
C GLN A 100 14.11 3.88 -10.52
N ILE A 101 15.21 3.36 -11.09
CA ILE A 101 16.50 4.06 -11.15
C ILE A 101 16.35 5.36 -11.94
N ASN A 102 15.70 5.32 -13.12
CA ASN A 102 15.46 6.51 -13.93
C ASN A 102 14.61 7.55 -13.17
N HIS A 103 13.61 7.11 -12.40
CA HIS A 103 12.79 7.99 -11.58
C HIS A 103 13.58 8.66 -10.44
N VAL A 104 14.47 7.92 -9.76
CA VAL A 104 15.37 8.48 -8.73
C VAL A 104 16.35 9.50 -9.34
N VAL A 105 16.92 9.18 -10.51
CA VAL A 105 17.80 10.09 -11.26
C VAL A 105 17.06 11.39 -11.62
N ASN A 106 15.82 11.28 -12.09
CA ASN A 106 15.00 12.44 -12.43
C ASN A 106 14.69 13.32 -11.19
N LYS A 107 14.37 12.72 -10.04
CA LYS A 107 14.17 13.45 -8.77
C LYS A 107 15.44 14.15 -8.29
N LEU A 108 16.59 13.50 -8.38
CA LEU A 108 17.88 14.10 -8.03
C LEU A 108 18.24 15.26 -8.96
N GLN A 109 17.96 15.14 -10.26
CA GLN A 109 18.14 16.24 -11.21
C GLN A 109 17.22 17.43 -10.91
N GLN A 110 15.97 17.19 -10.51
CA GLN A 110 15.06 18.25 -10.08
C GLN A 110 15.58 18.95 -8.82
N ALA A 111 16.00 18.20 -7.80
CA ALA A 111 16.59 18.76 -6.58
C ALA A 111 17.83 19.62 -6.89
N LYS A 112 18.71 19.15 -7.79
CA LYS A 112 19.89 19.91 -8.25
C LYS A 112 19.52 21.21 -8.98
N ARG A 113 18.48 21.19 -9.84
CA ARG A 113 18.00 22.39 -10.56
C ARG A 113 17.40 23.43 -9.61
N HIS A 114 16.77 23.00 -8.51
CA HIS A 114 16.30 23.91 -7.48
C HIS A 114 17.47 24.54 -6.70
N LEU A 115 18.51 23.77 -6.37
CA LEU A 115 19.72 24.26 -5.70
C LEU A 115 20.56 25.23 -6.58
N GLY A 116 20.54 25.04 -7.90
CA GLY A 116 21.21 25.93 -8.85
C GLY A 116 20.48 27.26 -9.13
N ARG A 117 19.23 27.41 -8.68
CA ARG A 117 18.41 28.61 -8.87
C ARG A 117 18.27 29.48 -7.61
N THR A 118 18.78 29.04 -6.46
CA THR A 118 18.69 29.75 -5.17
C THR A 118 19.78 30.80 -4.94
N SER A 119 20.30 31.43 -6.00
CA SER A 119 21.25 32.54 -5.82
C SER A 119 20.61 33.84 -5.33
N PHE A 120 19.29 34.04 -5.43
CA PHE A 120 18.65 35.30 -4.98
C PHE A 120 17.16 35.13 -4.63
N ARG A 121 16.78 34.72 -3.40
CA ARG A 121 15.46 34.95 -2.77
C ARG A 121 15.46 34.60 -1.26
N PRO A 122 14.56 35.17 -0.43
CA PRO A 122 14.69 35.19 1.03
C PRO A 122 14.46 33.82 1.70
N LEU A 123 15.12 33.64 2.84
CA LEU A 123 15.74 32.41 3.35
C LEU A 123 14.86 31.49 4.23
N LEU A 124 13.62 31.83 4.58
CA LEU A 124 12.99 31.21 5.78
C LEU A 124 11.85 30.19 5.56
N GLU A 125 11.19 30.15 4.39
CA GLU A 125 10.11 29.18 4.13
C GLU A 125 10.46 28.10 3.11
N GLN A 126 11.48 28.33 2.27
CA GLN A 126 11.81 27.44 1.16
C GLN A 126 12.70 26.26 1.60
N ASP A 127 13.56 26.47 2.62
CA ASP A 127 14.49 25.44 3.12
C ASP A 127 13.77 24.24 3.73
N ARG A 128 12.71 24.43 4.53
CA ARG A 128 11.95 23.30 5.12
C ARG A 128 11.31 22.39 4.06
N LYS A 129 10.76 22.97 2.98
CA LYS A 129 10.17 22.18 1.89
C LYS A 129 11.25 21.48 1.05
N GLN A 130 12.43 22.06 0.97
CA GLN A 130 13.55 21.53 0.19
C GLN A 130 14.26 20.38 0.92
N ASP A 131 14.45 20.50 2.23
CA ASP A 131 14.93 19.41 3.08
C ASP A 131 13.99 18.20 3.05
N ASP A 132 12.67 18.42 3.02
CA ASP A 132 11.68 17.34 2.86
C ASP A 132 11.79 16.61 1.50
N ILE A 133 12.07 17.34 0.41
CA ILE A 133 12.24 16.74 -0.93
C ILE A 133 13.54 15.93 -1.01
N LEU A 134 14.63 16.44 -0.44
CA LEU A 134 15.91 15.75 -0.35
C LEU A 134 15.80 14.50 0.55
N ALA A 135 15.21 14.63 1.73
CA ALA A 135 14.99 13.51 2.64
C ALA A 135 14.13 12.41 1.98
N LYS A 136 13.08 12.79 1.25
CA LYS A 136 12.26 11.86 0.47
C LYS A 136 13.05 11.19 -0.66
N ALA A 137 13.88 11.95 -1.38
CA ALA A 137 14.73 11.39 -2.44
C ALA A 137 15.78 10.41 -1.88
N VAL A 138 16.39 10.72 -0.73
CA VAL A 138 17.31 9.82 -0.03
C VAL A 138 16.59 8.54 0.38
N LYS A 139 15.40 8.65 0.98
CA LYS A 139 14.59 7.49 1.36
C LYS A 139 14.25 6.61 0.15
N ASP A 140 13.71 7.19 -0.92
CA ASP A 140 13.38 6.47 -2.16
C ASP A 140 14.63 5.79 -2.77
N SER A 141 15.80 6.44 -2.68
CA SER A 141 17.07 5.88 -3.18
C SER A 141 17.54 4.68 -2.35
N THR A 142 17.40 4.72 -1.03
CA THR A 142 17.76 3.62 -0.13
C THR A 142 16.83 2.42 -0.33
N GLU A 143 15.55 2.66 -0.54
CA GLU A 143 14.56 1.63 -0.85
C GLU A 143 14.90 0.94 -2.17
N THR A 144 15.19 1.73 -3.22
CA THR A 144 15.63 1.20 -4.53
C THR A 144 16.91 0.37 -4.41
N ALA A 145 17.90 0.83 -3.62
CA ALA A 145 19.16 0.10 -3.43
C ALA A 145 18.94 -1.27 -2.77
N ILE A 146 18.05 -1.35 -1.76
CA ILE A 146 17.68 -2.62 -1.12
C ILE A 146 17.04 -3.57 -2.13
N GLU A 147 16.17 -3.07 -3.03
CA GLU A 147 15.56 -3.91 -4.07
C GLU A 147 16.59 -4.45 -5.08
N VAL A 148 17.54 -3.62 -5.49
CA VAL A 148 18.64 -4.02 -6.39
C VAL A 148 19.52 -5.09 -5.74
N ILE A 149 19.91 -4.92 -4.48
CA ILE A 149 20.72 -5.90 -3.74
C ILE A 149 19.98 -7.23 -3.61
N ASN A 150 18.70 -7.21 -3.22
CA ASN A 150 17.88 -8.43 -3.12
C ASN A 150 17.75 -9.15 -4.46
N SER A 151 17.60 -8.40 -5.55
CA SER A 151 17.58 -8.93 -6.91
C SER A 151 18.93 -9.59 -7.27
N PHE A 152 20.05 -8.93 -6.98
CA PHE A 152 21.39 -9.44 -7.25
C PHE A 152 21.70 -10.71 -6.44
N MET A 153 21.37 -10.72 -5.15
CA MET A 153 21.53 -11.89 -4.28
C MET A 153 20.73 -13.09 -4.80
N SER A 154 19.52 -12.87 -5.30
CA SER A 154 18.71 -13.93 -5.91
C SER A 154 19.37 -14.51 -7.17
N GLN A 155 20.01 -13.68 -7.99
CA GLN A 155 20.76 -14.13 -9.16
C GLN A 155 22.02 -14.91 -8.78
N LEU A 156 22.76 -14.46 -7.76
CA LEU A 156 23.93 -15.19 -7.26
C LEU A 156 23.56 -16.56 -6.69
N ILE A 157 22.49 -16.65 -5.91
CA ILE A 157 21.98 -17.92 -5.38
C ILE A 157 21.61 -18.85 -6.54
N LYS A 158 20.92 -18.32 -7.57
CA LYS A 158 20.58 -19.09 -8.77
C LYS A 158 21.83 -19.60 -9.50
N GLN A 159 22.86 -18.77 -9.66
CA GLN A 159 24.12 -19.17 -10.29
C GLN A 159 24.87 -20.22 -9.46
N ARG A 160 24.81 -20.17 -8.13
CA ARG A 160 25.47 -21.17 -7.28
C ARG A 160 24.74 -22.50 -7.17
N LEU A 161 23.41 -22.50 -7.31
CA LEU A 161 22.59 -23.70 -7.17
C LEU A 161 22.39 -24.46 -8.49
N PHE A 162 22.41 -23.77 -9.63
CA PHE A 162 22.04 -24.34 -10.92
C PHE A 162 23.14 -24.25 -12.00
N ASN A 163 24.33 -23.75 -11.65
CA ASN A 163 25.48 -23.61 -12.54
C ASN A 163 26.74 -24.22 -11.92
#